data_AF-A0A354BFK2-F1
#
_entry.id   AF-A0A354BFK2-F1
#
_cell.length_a   1.000
_cell.length_b   1.000
_cell.length_c   1.000
_cell.angle_alpha   90.00
_cell.angle_beta   90.00
_cell.angle_gamma   90.00
#
_symmetry.space_group_name_H-M   'P 1'
#
loop_
_entity.id
_entity.type
_entity.pdbx_description
1 polymer ?
#
loop_
_entity_poly.entity_id
_entity_poly.type
_entity_poly.pdbx_seq_one_letter_code
_entity_poly.pdbx_strand_id
1 'polypeptide(L)' 'HLTLVPYIGTAGELKTKPTQHSVNKLREIGIQPNILLCRTDRYIPPELKGKIAMFCNVDKDAV' A
#
# COMPACT_ATOMS: atom_id res chain seq x y z
N HIS A 1 8.55 4.34 -2.89
CA HIS A 1 8.45 4.08 -1.45
C HIS A 1 8.17 2.61 -1.20
N LEU A 2 9.02 1.93 -0.41
CA LEU A 2 8.88 0.51 -0.11
C LEU A 2 8.02 0.31 1.13
N THR A 3 7.05 -0.59 1.08
CA THR A 3 6.12 -0.86 2.19
C THR A 3 5.83 -2.36 2.33
N LEU A 4 5.16 -2.75 3.41
CA LEU A 4 4.73 -4.13 3.67
C LEU A 4 3.20 -4.17 3.73
N VAL A 5 2.61 -5.07 2.93
CA VAL A 5 1.18 -5.42 2.98
C VAL A 5 1.07 -6.79 3.65
N PRO A 6 0.93 -6.84 4.99
CA PRO A 6 0.92 -8.09 5.73
C PRO A 6 -0.39 -8.85 5.51
N TYR A 7 -0.29 -10.17 5.51
CA TYR A 7 -1.45 -11.04 5.63
C TYR A 7 -1.75 -11.34 7.10
N ILE A 8 -3.02 -11.22 7.48
CA ILE A 8 -3.48 -11.52 8.83
C ILE A 8 -4.16 -12.90 8.80
N GLY A 9 -3.46 -13.92 9.30
CA GLY A 9 -3.92 -15.30 9.25
C GLY A 9 -5.27 -15.54 9.92
N THR A 10 -5.55 -14.87 11.04
CA THR A 10 -6.82 -14.97 11.76
C THR A 10 -8.01 -14.37 11.01
N ALA A 11 -7.77 -13.40 10.13
CA ALA A 11 -8.80 -12.72 9.35
C ALA A 11 -8.88 -13.20 7.89
N GLY A 12 -7.88 -13.94 7.42
CA GLY A 12 -7.84 -14.45 6.06
C GLY A 12 -7.57 -13.40 4.98
N GLU A 13 -7.02 -12.24 5.35
CA GLU A 13 -6.92 -11.10 4.41
C GLU A 13 -5.59 -10.33 4.48
N LEU A 14 -5.27 -9.67 3.37
CA LEU A 14 -4.18 -8.70 3.27
C LEU A 14 -4.62 -7.34 3.82
N LYS A 15 -3.82 -6.76 4.72
CA LYS A 15 -4.10 -5.45 5.32
C LYS A 15 -3.29 -4.34 4.65
N THR A 16 -4.00 -3.35 4.10
CA THR A 16 -3.40 -2.18 3.42
C THR A 16 -3.20 -0.97 4.33
N LYS A 17 -3.85 -0.94 5.50
CA LYS A 17 -3.81 0.19 6.44
C LYS A 17 -2.38 0.56 6.88
N PRO A 18 -1.46 -0.38 7.16
CA PRO A 18 -0.06 -0.04 7.46
C PRO A 18 0.64 0.71 6.31
N THR A 19 0.37 0.33 5.06
CA THR A 19 0.89 1.03 3.86
C THR A 19 0.37 2.46 3.78
N GLN A 20 -0.94 2.65 3.98
CA GLN A 20 -1.56 3.98 3.96
C GLN A 20 -0.94 4.90 5.02
N HIS A 21 -0.75 4.39 6.25
CA HIS A 21 -0.11 5.14 7.34
C HIS A 21 1.34 5.52 7.01
N SER A 22 2.08 4.60 6.37
CA SER A 22 3.46 4.85 5.96
C SER A 22 3.55 5.94 4.88
N VAL A 23 2.64 5.94 3.90
CA VAL A 23 2.58 7.00 2.88
C VAL A 23 2.17 8.34 3.49
N ASN A 24 1.21 8.36 4.41
CA ASN A 24 0.80 9.60 5.10
C ASN A 24 1.96 10.22 5.88
N LYS A 25 2.72 9.42 6.65
CA LYS A 25 3.93 9.88 7.34
C LYS A 25 4.99 10.43 6.39
N LEU A 26 5.15 9.79 5.21
CA LEU A 26 6.07 10.27 4.18
C LEU A 26 5.61 11.63 3.62
N ARG A 27 4.30 11.81 3.43
CA ARG A 27 3.71 13.08 2.96
C ARG A 27 3.75 14.18 4.02
N GLU A 28 3.61 13.85 5.31
CA GLU A 28 3.72 14.80 6.42
C GLU A 28 5.07 15.52 6.47
N ILE A 29 6.13 14.86 6.02
CA ILE A 29 7.47 15.46 5.89
C ILE A 29 7.73 16.09 4.51
N GLY A 30 6.68 16.26 3.68
CA GLY A 30 6.75 16.92 2.38
C GLY A 30 7.16 16.02 1.22
N ILE A 31 7.21 14.69 1.39
CA ILE A 31 7.65 13.75 0.34
C ILE A 31 6.45 13.02 -0.26
N GLN A 32 6.18 13.26 -1.55
CA GLN A 32 5.17 12.52 -2.31
C GLN A 32 5.83 11.35 -3.05
N PRO A 33 5.44 10.09 -2.78
CA PRO A 33 5.95 8.97 -3.56
C PRO A 33 5.30 8.94 -4.95
N ASN A 34 6.12 8.70 -5.98
CA ASN A 34 5.62 8.43 -7.35
C ASN A 34 5.24 6.95 -7.54
N ILE A 35 5.97 6.04 -6.88
CA ILE A 35 5.78 4.59 -6.99
C ILE A 35 5.76 3.98 -5.58
N LEU A 36 4.87 3.02 -5.36
CA LEU A 36 4.82 2.18 -4.16
C LEU A 36 5.30 0.77 -4.51
N LEU A 37 6.27 0.25 -3.75
CA LEU A 37 6.71 -1.13 -3.87
C LEU A 37 6.12 -1.93 -2.70
N CYS A 38 5.04 -2.64 -2.95
CA CYS A 38 4.32 -3.40 -1.92
C CYS A 38 4.92 -4.80 -1.74
N ARG A 39 5.71 -5.00 -0.67
CA ARG A 39 6.17 -6.34 -0.28
C ARG A 39 5.03 -7.09 0.40
N THR A 40 4.91 -8.38 0.10
CA THR A 40 3.92 -9.28 0.70
C THR A 40 4.34 -10.72 0.45
N ASP A 41 3.75 -11.66 1.20
CA ASP A 41 4.02 -13.09 1.10
C ASP A 41 3.11 -13.83 0.09
N ARG A 42 2.17 -13.12 -0.54
CA ARG A 42 1.17 -13.69 -1.45
C ARG A 42 0.73 -12.68 -2.50
N TYR A 43 -0.03 -13.12 -3.50
CA TYR A 43 -0.52 -12.23 -4.54
C TYR A 43 -1.45 -11.12 -3.98
N ILE A 44 -1.24 -9.88 -4.42
CA ILE A 44 -2.11 -8.74 -4.13
C ILE A 44 -3.16 -8.65 -5.24
N PRO A 45 -4.47 -8.87 -4.95
CA PRO A 45 -5.52 -8.75 -5.95
C PRO A 45 -5.57 -7.34 -6.57
N PRO A 46 -5.94 -7.21 -7.86
CA PRO A 46 -6.05 -5.90 -8.53
C PRO A 46 -6.97 -4.91 -7.82
N GLU A 47 -8.06 -5.40 -7.22
CA GLU A 47 -8.97 -4.56 -6.43
C GLU A 47 -8.26 -3.94 -5.22
N LEU A 48 -7.42 -4.72 -4.54
CA LEU A 48 -6.67 -4.25 -3.37
C LEU A 48 -5.58 -3.25 -3.78
N LYS A 49 -4.89 -3.49 -4.90
CA LYS A 49 -3.97 -2.50 -5.50
C LYS A 49 -4.69 -1.20 -5.81
N GLY A 50 -5.89 -1.26 -6.41
CA GLY A 50 -6.72 -0.10 -6.70
C GLY A 50 -7.09 0.70 -5.46
N LYS A 51 -7.42 0.03 -4.35
CA LYS A 51 -7.65 0.68 -3.05
C LYS A 51 -6.39 1.36 -2.53
N ILE A 52 -5.23 0.70 -2.59
CA ILE A 52 -3.95 1.31 -2.16
C ILE A 52 -3.67 2.58 -2.99
N ALA A 53 -3.77 2.49 -4.31
CA ALA A 53 -3.57 3.61 -5.23
C ALA A 53 -4.48 4.81 -4.89
N MET A 54 -5.78 4.55 -4.72
CA MET A 54 -6.78 5.55 -4.35
C MET A 54 -6.47 6.23 -3.00
N PHE A 55 -6.18 5.45 -1.96
CA PHE A 55 -5.89 6.01 -0.63
C PHE A 55 -4.55 6.74 -0.55
N CYS A 56 -3.56 6.32 -1.34
CA CYS A 56 -2.21 6.90 -1.34
C CYS A 56 -2.03 8.01 -2.38
N ASN A 57 -3.05 8.27 -3.20
CA ASN A 57 -3.04 9.25 -4.29
C ASN A 57 -1.85 9.03 -5.26
N VAL A 58 -1.73 7.81 -5.77
CA VAL A 58 -0.77 7.40 -6.81
C VAL A 58 -1.50 6.68 -7.93
N ASP A 59 -0.92 6.62 -9.12
CA ASP A 59 -1.49 5.87 -10.24
C ASP A 59 -1.59 4.37 -9.93
N LYS A 60 -2.61 3.70 -10.48
CA LYS A 60 -2.81 2.26 -10.28
C LYS A 60 -1.63 1.43 -10.78
N ASP A 61 -0.98 1.87 -11.85
CA ASP A 61 0.19 1.21 -12.42
C ASP A 61 1.47 1.43 -11.61
N ALA A 62 1.40 2.31 -10.60
CA ALA A 62 2.52 2.65 -9.72
C ALA A 62 2.47 1.91 -8.38
N VAL A 63 1.70 0.81 -8.26
CA VAL A 63 1.49 0.01 -7.03
C VAL A 63 1.83 -1.48 -7.20
#